data_AF-A0A351TJU0-F1
#
_entry.id   AF-A0A351TJU0-F1
#
_cell.length_a   1.000
_cell.length_b   1.000
_cell.length_c   1.000
_cell.angle_alpha   90.00
_cell.angle_beta   90.00
_cell.angle_gamma   90.00
#
_symmetry.space_group_name_H-M   'P 1'
#
loop_
_entity.id
_entity.type
_entity.pdbx_description
1 polymer ?
#
loop_
_entity_poly.entity_id
_entity_poly.type
_entity_poly.pdbx_seq_one_letter_code
_entity_poly.pdbx_strand_id
1 'polypeptide(L)'
;MEELMEMVATYMGSATKDEYEEIAKTIRHDLVFSEYGQEIENYIRYIPNTADICRTCGEGFPSQVYLVCTNTGELYDLDLFEKGANPDAGEYGYMSMSFGYDEVSQTSLHITKTPENKEGTVTVQRGRGIVSVQRMKSLFCDDCIREMLETVENQLVEEFVIFDAEGQKFYAVDDGSVQIGDYELQVEYDEGDYEIEVRYAK
;
A
#
# COMPACT_ATOMS: atom_id res chain seq x y z
N MET A 1 6.36 -30.07 -11.40
CA MET A 1 6.61 -29.63 -10.01
C MET A 1 8.07 -29.78 -9.62
N GLU A 2 8.73 -30.93 -9.82
CA GLU A 2 10.17 -31.09 -9.52
C GLU A 2 11.07 -30.18 -10.37
N GLU A 3 10.88 -30.12 -11.69
CA GLU A 3 11.65 -29.21 -12.58
C GLU A 3 11.49 -27.73 -12.21
N LEU A 4 10.29 -27.34 -11.76
CA LEU A 4 9.99 -25.96 -11.39
C LEU A 4 10.67 -25.60 -10.06
N MET A 5 10.74 -26.54 -9.11
CA MET A 5 11.49 -26.39 -7.88
C MET A 5 13.01 -26.38 -8.10
N GLU A 6 13.54 -27.21 -9.00
CA GLU A 6 14.97 -27.18 -9.36
C GLU A 6 15.36 -25.89 -10.08
N MET A 7 14.49 -25.37 -10.95
CA MET A 7 14.68 -24.09 -11.61
C MET A 7 14.72 -22.94 -10.59
N VAL A 8 13.74 -22.86 -9.68
CA VAL A 8 13.70 -21.85 -8.60
C VAL A 8 14.95 -21.94 -7.71
N ALA A 9 15.36 -23.15 -7.29
CA ALA A 9 16.54 -23.35 -6.46
C ALA A 9 17.85 -22.93 -7.16
N THR A 10 17.94 -23.15 -8.48
CA THR A 10 19.12 -22.76 -9.26
C THR A 10 19.21 -21.24 -9.40
N TYR A 11 18.08 -20.56 -9.67
CA TYR A 11 18.03 -19.09 -9.73
C TYR A 11 18.29 -18.44 -8.37
N MET A 12 17.69 -18.96 -7.29
CA MET A 12 17.96 -18.52 -5.92
C MET A 12 19.38 -18.84 -5.45
N GLY A 13 20.13 -19.69 -6.16
CA GLY A 13 21.52 -19.99 -5.83
C GLY A 13 22.53 -19.07 -6.53
N SER A 14 22.11 -18.33 -7.57
CA SER A 14 23.00 -17.59 -8.46
C SER A 14 22.75 -16.08 -8.55
N ALA A 15 21.62 -15.59 -8.05
CA ALA A 15 21.21 -14.18 -8.19
C ALA A 15 21.91 -13.24 -7.18
N THR A 16 22.08 -11.97 -7.57
CA THR A 16 22.44 -10.83 -6.71
C THR A 16 21.18 -10.21 -6.04
N LYS A 17 21.32 -9.35 -5.03
CA LYS A 17 20.18 -8.80 -4.23
C LYS A 17 19.08 -8.18 -5.12
N ASP A 18 19.48 -7.37 -6.09
CA ASP A 18 18.56 -6.72 -7.03
C ASP A 18 17.88 -7.73 -7.97
N GLU A 19 18.60 -8.78 -8.39
CA GLU A 19 18.04 -9.88 -9.19
C GLU A 19 17.07 -10.75 -8.37
N TYR A 20 17.24 -10.87 -7.04
CA TYR A 20 16.24 -11.55 -6.20
C TYR A 20 14.93 -10.79 -6.13
N GLU A 21 14.94 -9.45 -6.14
CA GLU A 21 13.72 -8.66 -6.10
C GLU A 21 12.92 -8.76 -7.39
N GLU A 22 13.59 -8.66 -8.54
CA GLU A 22 12.98 -8.87 -9.85
C GLU A 22 12.45 -10.30 -10.02
N ILE A 23 13.21 -11.30 -9.54
CA ILE A 23 12.77 -12.70 -9.58
C ILE A 23 11.65 -12.96 -8.57
N ALA A 24 11.67 -12.38 -7.37
CA ALA A 24 10.58 -12.51 -6.40
C ALA A 24 9.32 -11.79 -6.88
N LYS A 25 9.45 -10.63 -7.56
CA LYS A 25 8.37 -9.94 -8.26
C LYS A 25 7.78 -10.83 -9.34
N THR A 26 8.62 -11.42 -10.18
CA THR A 26 8.19 -12.35 -11.25
C THR A 26 7.55 -13.61 -10.69
N ILE A 27 8.10 -14.20 -9.63
CA ILE A 27 7.56 -15.42 -8.98
C ILE A 27 6.26 -15.11 -8.21
N ARG A 28 6.11 -13.92 -7.60
CA ARG A 28 4.85 -13.49 -6.97
C ARG A 28 3.78 -13.26 -8.03
N HIS A 29 4.12 -12.50 -9.07
CA HIS A 29 3.28 -12.38 -10.25
C HIS A 29 2.96 -13.76 -10.81
N ASP A 30 3.92 -14.70 -10.86
CA ASP A 30 3.68 -15.96 -11.55
C ASP A 30 2.97 -17.05 -10.72
N LEU A 31 3.23 -17.14 -9.42
CA LEU A 31 2.60 -18.14 -8.54
C LEU A 31 1.34 -17.63 -7.82
N VAL A 32 1.18 -16.31 -7.67
CA VAL A 32 -0.01 -15.71 -7.05
C VAL A 32 -0.93 -15.09 -8.11
N PHE A 33 -0.39 -14.57 -9.22
CA PHE A 33 -1.19 -13.98 -10.32
C PHE A 33 -1.19 -14.80 -11.66
N SER A 34 -0.16 -15.56 -12.06
CA SER A 34 -0.04 -16.04 -13.47
C SER A 34 -0.66 -17.39 -13.81
N GLU A 35 -1.09 -18.22 -12.85
CA GLU A 35 -2.08 -19.25 -13.24
C GLU A 35 -3.40 -18.59 -13.70
N TYR A 36 -3.54 -17.28 -13.51
CA TYR A 36 -4.80 -16.55 -13.54
C TYR A 36 -4.67 -15.10 -14.01
N GLY A 37 -3.73 -14.79 -14.93
CA GLY A 37 -3.54 -13.46 -15.52
C GLY A 37 -4.74 -12.94 -16.36
N GLN A 38 -5.90 -13.60 -16.28
CA GLN A 38 -7.20 -13.16 -16.80
C GLN A 38 -8.26 -12.99 -15.69
N GLU A 39 -7.87 -12.96 -14.40
CA GLU A 39 -8.79 -13.22 -13.29
C GLU A 39 -9.14 -12.11 -12.31
N ILE A 40 -8.57 -10.89 -12.33
CA ILE A 40 -9.07 -9.84 -11.41
C ILE A 40 -10.60 -9.72 -11.51
N GLU A 41 -11.11 -9.67 -12.74
CA GLU A 41 -12.55 -9.64 -13.00
C GLU A 41 -13.26 -10.96 -12.63
N ASN A 42 -12.59 -12.12 -12.70
CA ASN A 42 -13.18 -13.39 -12.26
C ASN A 42 -13.29 -13.46 -10.74
N TYR A 43 -12.27 -13.03 -9.99
CA TYR A 43 -12.32 -12.94 -8.53
C TYR A 43 -13.42 -11.96 -8.10
N ILE A 44 -13.53 -10.82 -8.77
CA ILE A 44 -14.61 -9.86 -8.52
C ILE A 44 -15.98 -10.45 -8.88
N ARG A 45 -16.11 -11.16 -9.99
CA ARG A 45 -17.40 -11.69 -10.43
C ARG A 45 -17.91 -12.87 -9.62
N TYR A 46 -17.01 -13.78 -9.22
CA TYR A 46 -17.40 -15.07 -8.63
C TYR A 46 -17.35 -15.10 -7.11
N ILE A 47 -16.59 -14.21 -6.47
CA ILE A 47 -16.61 -14.05 -5.01
C ILE A 47 -17.69 -13.03 -4.66
N PRO A 48 -18.77 -13.42 -3.95
CA PRO A 48 -19.79 -12.48 -3.50
C PRO A 48 -19.17 -11.39 -2.62
N ASN A 49 -19.54 -10.14 -2.87
CA ASN A 49 -19.18 -9.04 -1.99
C ASN A 49 -20.08 -9.07 -0.74
N THR A 50 -19.46 -9.04 0.43
CA THR A 50 -20.14 -9.03 1.74
C THR A 50 -19.80 -7.78 2.55
N ALA A 51 -19.20 -6.77 1.93
CA ALA A 51 -18.92 -5.50 2.59
C ALA A 51 -20.23 -4.73 2.82
N ASP A 52 -20.58 -4.49 4.08
CA ASP A 52 -21.77 -3.70 4.43
C ASP A 52 -21.59 -2.22 4.03
N ILE A 53 -20.38 -1.68 4.24
CA ILE A 53 -19.99 -0.31 3.88
C ILE A 53 -18.57 -0.36 3.34
N CYS A 54 -18.35 0.17 2.14
CA CYS A 54 -17.02 0.29 1.56
C CYS A 54 -16.19 1.32 2.34
N ARG A 55 -14.98 0.93 2.76
CA ARG A 55 -14.11 1.79 3.57
C ARG A 55 -13.61 3.05 2.86
N THR A 56 -13.62 3.07 1.53
CA THR A 56 -13.08 4.16 0.70
C THR A 56 -14.15 4.95 -0.07
N CYS A 57 -15.43 4.57 0.00
CA CYS A 57 -16.53 5.30 -0.67
C CYS A 57 -17.24 6.32 0.24
N GLY A 58 -16.70 6.59 1.43
CA GLY A 58 -17.31 7.54 2.37
C GLY A 58 -17.16 9.01 1.95
N GLU A 59 -17.85 9.88 2.68
CA GLU A 59 -17.61 11.32 2.67
C GLU A 59 -17.18 11.76 4.07
N GLY A 60 -16.51 12.91 4.17
CA GLY A 60 -16.12 13.48 5.46
C GLY A 60 -14.93 12.79 6.13
N PHE A 61 -14.02 12.23 5.34
CA PHE A 61 -12.74 11.75 5.84
C PHE A 61 -12.01 12.90 6.58
N PRO A 62 -11.46 12.65 7.78
CA PRO A 62 -10.77 13.68 8.55
C PRO A 62 -9.44 14.12 7.92
N SER A 63 -8.87 13.30 7.05
CA SER A 63 -7.58 13.52 6.40
C SER A 63 -7.71 13.46 4.88
N GLN A 64 -6.75 14.08 4.19
CA GLN A 64 -6.62 14.04 2.75
C GLN A 64 -6.06 12.70 2.28
N VAL A 65 -4.94 12.27 2.88
CA VAL A 65 -4.13 11.16 2.38
C VAL A 65 -4.13 10.01 3.36
N TYR A 66 -4.46 8.82 2.87
CA TYR A 66 -4.38 7.58 3.63
C TYR A 66 -3.48 6.57 2.96
N LEU A 67 -2.76 5.79 3.76
CA LEU A 67 -2.25 4.49 3.33
C LEU A 67 -3.29 3.43 3.69
N VAL A 68 -3.78 2.68 2.71
CA VAL A 68 -4.83 1.67 2.88
C VAL A 68 -4.23 0.29 2.78
N CYS A 69 -4.43 -0.54 3.79
CA CYS A 69 -4.09 -1.96 3.70
C CYS A 69 -5.23 -2.73 3.04
N THR A 70 -4.99 -3.36 1.89
CA THR A 70 -6.04 -4.04 1.11
C THR A 70 -6.58 -5.29 1.82
N ASN A 71 -5.78 -5.94 2.66
CA ASN A 71 -6.18 -7.16 3.37
C ASN A 71 -6.97 -6.92 4.65
N THR A 72 -6.74 -5.79 5.33
CA THR A 72 -7.38 -5.49 6.62
C THR A 72 -8.44 -4.40 6.50
N GLY A 73 -8.35 -3.55 5.48
CA GLY A 73 -9.23 -2.40 5.30
C GLY A 73 -8.92 -1.24 6.23
N GLU A 74 -7.77 -1.29 6.93
CA GLU A 74 -7.29 -0.21 7.78
C GLU A 74 -6.85 0.98 6.93
N LEU A 75 -7.24 2.19 7.38
CA LEU A 75 -6.88 3.47 6.77
C LEU A 75 -5.93 4.19 7.72
N TYR A 76 -4.66 4.25 7.35
CA TYR A 76 -3.64 4.94 8.11
C TYR A 76 -3.49 6.38 7.62
N ASP A 77 -3.83 7.32 8.49
CA ASP A 77 -3.75 8.76 8.21
C ASP A 77 -2.31 9.23 8.01
N LEU A 78 -2.02 9.79 6.83
CA LEU A 78 -0.71 10.33 6.48
C LEU A 78 -0.63 11.85 6.61
N ASP A 79 -1.74 12.54 6.83
CA ASP A 79 -1.73 13.99 6.98
C ASP A 79 -0.89 14.37 8.22
N LEU A 80 -0.06 15.38 8.04
CA LEU A 80 0.76 15.93 9.12
C LEU A 80 -0.04 16.89 10.00
N PHE A 81 -1.06 17.53 9.41
CA PHE A 81 -1.88 18.54 10.06
C PHE A 81 -3.36 18.15 9.99
N GLU A 82 -4.09 18.41 11.07
CA GLU A 82 -5.55 18.26 11.05
C GLU A 82 -6.19 19.21 10.02
N LYS A 83 -7.31 18.80 9.44
CA LYS A 83 -8.02 19.62 8.46
C LYS A 83 -8.39 21.00 9.03
N GLY A 84 -7.90 22.06 8.38
CA GLY A 84 -8.13 23.45 8.79
C GLY A 84 -7.13 23.98 9.82
N ALA A 85 -6.13 23.18 10.21
CA ALA A 85 -4.97 23.63 10.96
C ALA A 85 -4.16 24.71 10.20
N ASN A 86 -3.42 25.52 10.95
CA ASN A 86 -2.43 26.44 10.38
C ASN A 86 -1.01 25.91 10.66
N PRO A 87 -0.32 25.34 9.66
CA PRO A 87 1.02 24.76 9.81
C PRO A 87 2.08 25.72 10.38
N ASP A 88 1.88 27.04 10.26
CA ASP A 88 2.84 28.05 10.69
C ASP A 88 2.54 28.63 12.08
N ALA A 89 1.49 28.15 12.76
CA ALA A 89 1.10 28.68 14.07
C ALA A 89 2.07 28.29 15.22
N GLY A 90 3.04 27.40 14.97
CA GLY A 90 4.05 26.99 15.96
C GLY A 90 3.52 26.13 17.12
N GLU A 91 2.29 25.62 17.01
CA GLU A 91 1.61 24.85 18.08
C GLU A 91 1.87 23.33 18.02
N TYR A 92 2.72 22.86 17.10
CA TYR A 92 2.85 21.43 16.76
C TYR A 92 4.13 20.75 17.30
N GLY A 93 4.47 20.96 18.57
CA GLY A 93 5.66 20.34 19.20
C GLY A 93 5.48 18.87 19.63
N TYR A 94 4.62 18.09 18.96
CA TYR A 94 4.39 16.68 19.28
C TYR A 94 4.84 15.76 18.14
N MET A 95 5.24 14.55 18.51
CA MET A 95 5.49 13.45 17.57
C MET A 95 4.36 12.45 17.71
N SER A 96 3.77 12.02 16.59
CA SER A 96 2.77 10.95 16.56
C SER A 96 3.38 9.68 15.97
N MET A 97 3.03 8.54 16.54
CA MET A 97 3.47 7.23 16.05
C MET A 97 2.25 6.30 15.89
N SER A 98 2.18 5.59 14.78
CA SER A 98 1.14 4.60 14.50
C SER A 98 1.75 3.31 13.96
N PHE A 99 1.15 2.17 14.28
CA PHE A 99 1.66 0.86 13.90
C PHE A 99 0.56 0.02 13.27
N GLY A 100 0.93 -0.77 12.26
CA GLY A 100 0.04 -1.69 11.58
C GLY A 100 0.69 -3.06 11.40
N TYR A 101 -0.12 -4.10 11.34
CA TYR A 101 0.33 -5.44 11.01
C TYR A 101 -0.78 -6.17 10.25
N ASP A 102 -0.42 -6.75 9.11
CA ASP A 102 -1.32 -7.62 8.36
C ASP A 102 -0.80 -9.07 8.42
N GLU A 103 -1.62 -9.95 8.99
CA GLU A 103 -1.29 -11.37 9.12
C GLU A 103 -1.18 -12.11 7.78
N VAL A 104 -1.86 -11.63 6.74
CA VAL A 104 -1.91 -12.29 5.43
C VAL A 104 -0.62 -12.04 4.67
N SER A 105 -0.28 -10.76 4.49
CA SER A 105 0.97 -10.37 3.88
C SER A 105 2.16 -10.53 4.82
N GLN A 106 1.93 -10.68 6.14
CA GLN A 106 2.97 -10.59 7.18
C GLN A 106 3.76 -9.28 7.13
N THR A 107 3.15 -8.22 6.58
CA THR A 107 3.78 -6.91 6.46
C THR A 107 3.47 -6.09 7.71
N SER A 108 4.50 -5.48 8.28
CA SER A 108 4.38 -4.52 9.37
C SER A 108 4.58 -3.10 8.88
N LEU A 109 3.84 -2.19 9.48
CA LEU A 109 3.80 -0.78 9.16
C LEU A 109 4.16 0.02 10.39
N HIS A 110 5.02 1.02 10.22
CA HIS A 110 5.32 2.01 11.25
C HIS A 110 5.26 3.41 10.64
N ILE A 111 4.46 4.29 11.24
CA ILE A 111 4.29 5.67 10.80
C ILE A 111 4.75 6.57 11.92
N THR A 112 5.65 7.49 11.62
CA THR A 112 6.08 8.56 12.51
C THR A 112 5.79 9.90 11.84
N LYS A 113 5.11 10.81 12.53
CA LYS A 113 4.84 12.16 12.01
C LYS A 113 5.36 13.21 12.99
N THR A 114 6.06 14.19 12.45
CA THR A 114 6.66 15.30 13.20
C THR A 114 6.20 16.60 12.56
N PRO A 115 5.00 17.10 12.89
CA PRO A 115 4.44 18.25 12.19
C PRO A 115 5.23 19.55 12.41
N GLU A 116 6.00 19.68 13.50
CA GLU A 116 6.97 20.77 13.71
C GLU A 116 7.96 20.90 12.54
N ASN A 117 8.45 19.77 12.04
CA ASN A 117 9.38 19.71 10.92
C ASN A 117 8.66 19.66 9.57
N LYS A 118 7.32 19.65 9.55
CA LYS A 118 6.51 19.47 8.34
C LYS A 118 6.84 18.17 7.59
N GLU A 119 7.21 17.13 8.34
CA GLU A 119 7.69 15.85 7.83
C GLU A 119 7.02 14.67 8.54
N GLY A 120 6.84 13.58 7.81
CA GLY A 120 6.45 12.27 8.33
C GLY A 120 7.10 11.17 7.52
N THR A 121 7.25 10.01 8.14
CA THR A 121 7.89 8.84 7.56
C THR A 121 7.02 7.64 7.80
N VAL A 122 6.83 6.85 6.76
CA VAL A 122 6.17 5.54 6.82
C VAL A 122 7.17 4.47 6.45
N THR A 123 7.44 3.54 7.35
CA THR A 123 8.27 2.36 7.07
C THR A 123 7.36 1.14 6.90
N VAL A 124 7.48 0.47 5.76
CA VAL A 124 6.76 -0.75 5.42
C VAL A 124 7.77 -1.89 5.34
N GLN A 125 7.71 -2.80 6.31
CA GLN A 125 8.58 -3.97 6.37
C GLN A 125 7.83 -5.18 5.85
N ARG A 126 8.16 -5.61 4.64
CA ARG A 126 7.39 -6.63 3.93
C ARG A 126 7.73 -8.03 4.39
N GLY A 127 6.69 -8.84 4.56
CA GLY A 127 6.82 -10.27 4.76
C GLY A 127 6.64 -11.02 3.43
N ARG A 128 5.48 -11.64 3.29
CA ARG A 128 5.05 -12.41 2.12
C ARG A 128 4.45 -11.54 1.01
N GLY A 129 3.89 -10.38 1.34
CA GLY A 129 3.30 -9.45 0.35
C GLY A 129 2.09 -10.01 -0.40
N ILE A 130 1.28 -10.84 0.26
CA ILE A 130 0.12 -11.50 -0.35
C ILE A 130 -1.10 -10.56 -0.30
N VAL A 131 -1.84 -10.42 -1.40
CA VAL A 131 -3.14 -9.74 -1.46
C VAL A 131 -4.28 -10.77 -1.47
N SER A 132 -5.30 -10.59 -0.64
CA SER A 132 -6.45 -11.49 -0.50
C SER A 132 -7.74 -10.83 -0.95
N VAL A 133 -8.17 -11.14 -2.19
CA VAL A 133 -9.45 -10.64 -2.72
C VAL A 133 -10.65 -11.10 -1.89
N GLN A 134 -10.59 -12.29 -1.28
CA GLN A 134 -11.64 -12.76 -0.37
C GLN A 134 -11.80 -11.85 0.85
N ARG A 135 -10.70 -11.36 1.43
CA ARG A 135 -10.77 -10.38 2.52
C ARG A 135 -11.24 -9.03 2.00
N MET A 136 -10.68 -8.55 0.89
CA MET A 136 -11.12 -7.29 0.27
C MET A 136 -12.62 -7.25 0.03
N LYS A 137 -13.23 -8.35 -0.41
CA LYS A 137 -14.67 -8.51 -0.63
C LYS A 137 -15.55 -8.37 0.62
N SER A 138 -14.96 -8.41 1.80
CA SER A 138 -15.65 -8.12 3.07
C SER A 138 -15.45 -6.68 3.56
N LEU A 139 -14.61 -5.89 2.87
CA LEU A 139 -14.13 -4.58 3.31
C LEU A 139 -14.46 -3.45 2.30
N PHE A 140 -14.37 -3.74 1.02
CA PHE A 140 -14.50 -2.76 -0.07
C PHE A 140 -15.58 -3.18 -1.05
N CYS A 141 -16.20 -2.23 -1.75
CA CYS A 141 -17.08 -2.53 -2.88
C CYS A 141 -16.28 -3.03 -4.09
N ASP A 142 -16.95 -3.68 -5.02
CA ASP A 142 -16.31 -4.28 -6.20
C ASP A 142 -15.56 -3.27 -7.08
N ASP A 143 -16.08 -2.05 -7.18
CA ASP A 143 -15.46 -1.00 -7.98
C ASP A 143 -14.14 -0.53 -7.34
N CYS A 144 -14.12 -0.31 -6.02
CA CYS A 144 -12.88 0.01 -5.32
C CYS A 144 -11.88 -1.15 -5.34
N ILE A 145 -12.34 -2.40 -5.21
CA ILE A 145 -11.44 -3.56 -5.32
C ILE A 145 -10.78 -3.58 -6.70
N ARG A 146 -11.56 -3.36 -7.77
CA ARG A 146 -11.05 -3.30 -9.13
C ARG A 146 -10.00 -2.21 -9.28
N GLU A 147 -10.33 -0.98 -8.89
CA GLU A 147 -9.41 0.15 -9.01
C GLU A 147 -8.13 -0.05 -8.20
N MET A 148 -8.22 -0.59 -6.97
CA MET A 148 -7.04 -0.92 -6.16
C MET A 148 -6.15 -1.94 -6.84
N LEU A 149 -6.72 -3.06 -7.31
CA LEU A 149 -5.97 -4.14 -7.94
C LEU A 149 -5.33 -3.70 -9.27
N GLU A 150 -6.03 -2.89 -10.06
CA GLU A 150 -5.49 -2.27 -11.28
C GLU A 150 -4.37 -1.28 -10.95
N THR A 151 -4.51 -0.53 -9.85
CA THR A 151 -3.48 0.44 -9.41
C THR A 151 -2.19 -0.25 -8.99
N VAL A 152 -2.28 -1.38 -8.28
CA VAL A 152 -1.11 -2.10 -7.77
C VAL A 152 -0.57 -3.17 -8.70
N GLU A 153 -1.19 -3.37 -9.86
CA GLU A 153 -0.76 -4.38 -10.81
C GLU A 153 0.70 -4.13 -11.26
N ASN A 154 1.58 -5.11 -11.03
CA ASN A 154 3.02 -5.05 -11.34
C ASN A 154 3.82 -3.98 -10.56
N GLN A 155 3.28 -3.48 -9.45
CA GLN A 155 3.94 -2.46 -8.62
C GLN A 155 4.84 -3.09 -7.55
N LEU A 156 5.67 -2.26 -6.91
CA LEU A 156 6.60 -2.73 -5.87
C LEU A 156 5.86 -3.28 -4.63
N VAL A 157 4.85 -2.56 -4.14
CA VAL A 157 4.05 -2.96 -2.96
C VAL A 157 2.59 -3.12 -3.38
N GLU A 158 2.09 -4.36 -3.32
CA GLU A 158 0.75 -4.70 -3.82
C GLU A 158 -0.31 -4.75 -2.70
N GLU A 159 0.13 -4.96 -1.46
CA GLU A 159 -0.75 -5.04 -0.28
C GLU A 159 -1.19 -3.67 0.27
N PHE A 160 -0.64 -2.57 -0.24
CA PHE A 160 -0.99 -1.22 0.14
C PHE A 160 -1.28 -0.34 -1.07
N VAL A 161 -2.22 0.59 -0.90
CA VAL A 161 -2.47 1.70 -1.84
C VAL A 161 -2.48 3.03 -1.09
N ILE A 162 -2.02 4.09 -1.73
CA ILE A 162 -2.22 5.45 -1.25
C ILE A 162 -3.60 5.90 -1.77
N PHE A 163 -4.43 6.41 -0.88
CA PHE A 163 -5.78 6.88 -1.16
C PHE A 163 -5.90 8.38 -0.92
N ASP A 164 -6.24 9.11 -1.98
CA ASP A 164 -6.66 10.51 -1.92
C ASP A 164 -8.17 10.57 -1.64
N ALA A 165 -8.52 10.98 -0.42
CA ALA A 165 -9.89 10.99 0.05
C ALA A 165 -10.75 12.10 -0.58
N GLU A 166 -10.19 13.25 -0.97
CA GLU A 166 -10.96 14.30 -1.65
C GLU A 166 -11.05 14.03 -3.16
N GLY A 167 -9.97 13.53 -3.76
CA GLY A 167 -9.97 13.14 -5.17
C GLY A 167 -10.70 11.82 -5.44
N GLN A 168 -10.92 11.01 -4.40
CA GLN A 168 -11.37 9.61 -4.47
C GLN A 168 -10.54 8.80 -5.47
N LYS A 169 -9.22 8.84 -5.32
CA LYS A 169 -8.27 8.18 -6.23
C LYS A 169 -7.26 7.32 -5.48
N PHE A 170 -6.86 6.24 -6.13
CA PHE A 170 -5.82 5.35 -5.64
C PHE A 170 -4.51 5.59 -6.40
N TYR A 171 -3.41 5.49 -5.68
CA TYR A 171 -2.05 5.57 -6.19
C TYR A 171 -1.25 4.38 -5.66
N ALA A 172 -0.36 3.86 -6.49
CA ALA A 172 0.54 2.79 -6.09
C ALA A 172 1.58 3.30 -5.09
N VAL A 173 2.05 2.40 -4.23
CA VAL A 173 3.29 2.61 -3.48
C VAL A 173 4.41 2.06 -4.35
N ASP A 174 4.94 2.93 -5.21
CA ASP A 174 5.99 2.62 -6.18
C ASP A 174 7.04 3.74 -6.18
N ASP A 175 8.24 3.44 -6.66
CA ASP A 175 9.39 4.36 -6.64
C ASP A 175 9.08 5.69 -7.34
N GLY A 176 9.40 6.80 -6.66
CA GLY A 176 9.19 8.15 -7.15
C GLY A 176 8.36 9.03 -6.22
N SER A 177 7.85 10.15 -6.75
CA SER A 177 7.06 11.10 -5.97
C SER A 177 5.64 11.31 -6.53
N VAL A 178 4.69 11.47 -5.60
CA VAL A 178 3.30 11.80 -5.89
C VAL A 178 2.86 13.00 -5.07
N GLN A 179 2.26 13.99 -5.73
CA GLN A 179 1.67 15.16 -5.06
C GLN A 179 0.17 14.91 -4.86
N ILE A 180 -0.28 14.96 -3.60
CA ILE A 180 -1.69 14.83 -3.23
C ILE A 180 -2.07 15.99 -2.31
N GLY A 181 -2.92 16.89 -2.82
CA GLY A 181 -3.26 18.12 -2.11
C GLY A 181 -2.01 18.93 -1.76
N ASP A 182 -1.80 19.16 -0.47
CA ASP A 182 -0.69 19.95 0.08
C ASP A 182 0.51 19.09 0.49
N TYR A 183 0.47 17.79 0.21
CA TYR A 183 1.49 16.82 0.58
C TYR A 183 2.22 16.27 -0.64
N GLU A 184 3.54 16.22 -0.54
CA GLU A 184 4.41 15.46 -1.44
C GLU A 184 4.79 14.15 -0.75
N LEU A 185 4.50 13.02 -1.39
CA LEU A 185 4.89 11.71 -0.92
C LEU A 185 6.00 11.20 -1.81
N GLN A 186 7.15 10.87 -1.22
CA GLN A 186 8.30 10.29 -1.90
C GLN A 186 8.49 8.86 -1.39
N VAL A 187 8.40 7.88 -2.29
CA VAL A 187 8.59 6.48 -1.97
C VAL A 187 10.00 6.10 -2.38
N GLU A 188 10.76 5.55 -1.44
CA GLU A 188 12.09 5.01 -1.68
C GLU A 188 12.15 3.57 -1.19
N TYR A 189 12.97 2.76 -1.86
CA TYR A 189 13.28 1.42 -1.42
C TYR A 189 14.66 1.40 -0.77
N ASP A 190 14.72 0.99 0.50
CA ASP A 190 15.97 0.88 1.25
C ASP A 190 16.13 -0.51 1.88
N GLU A 191 17.18 -1.21 1.43
CA GLU A 191 17.69 -2.47 1.99
C GLU A 191 16.71 -3.64 2.26
N GLY A 192 15.46 -3.60 1.80
CA GLY A 192 14.45 -4.63 2.10
C GLY A 192 13.11 -4.06 2.55
N ASP A 193 13.10 -2.79 2.97
CA ASP A 193 11.95 -2.07 3.46
C ASP A 193 11.59 -0.94 2.49
N TYR A 194 10.33 -0.52 2.49
CA TYR A 194 9.88 0.64 1.74
C TYR A 194 9.67 1.80 2.70
N GLU A 195 10.23 2.95 2.35
CA GLU A 195 10.05 4.18 3.09
C GLU A 195 9.20 5.15 2.27
N ILE A 196 8.16 5.70 2.88
CA ILE A 196 7.37 6.78 2.29
C ILE A 196 7.61 8.02 3.14
N GLU A 197 8.36 8.96 2.59
CA GLU A 197 8.51 10.28 3.17
C GLU A 197 7.31 11.15 2.76
N VAL A 198 6.68 11.77 3.76
CA VAL A 198 5.55 12.68 3.58
C VAL A 198 6.01 14.07 3.98
N ARG A 199 5.99 15.01 3.03
CA ARG A 199 6.38 16.41 3.25
C ARG A 199 5.22 17.34 2.98
N TYR A 200 5.05 18.37 3.81
CA TYR A 200 4.12 19.45 3.50
C TYR A 200 4.74 20.41 2.48
N ALA A 201 4.11 20.54 1.31
CA ALA A 201 4.65 21.25 0.15
C ALA A 201 4.13 22.70 -0.02
N LYS A 202 3.36 23.23 0.95
CA LYS A 202 2.78 24.58 0.91
C LYS A 202 3.29 25.55 1.97
#